data_AF-K5BDI7-F1
#
_entry.id   AF-K5BDI7-F1
#
_cell.length_a   1.000
_cell.length_b   1.000
_cell.length_c   1.000
_cell.angle_alpha   90.00
_cell.angle_beta   90.00
_cell.angle_gamma   90.00
#
_symmetry.space_group_name_H-M   'P 1'
#
loop_
_entity.id
_entity.type
_entity.pdbx_description
1 polymer ?
#
loop_
_entity_poly.entity_id
_entity_poly.type
_entity_poly.pdbx_seq_one_letter_code
_entity_poly.pdbx_strand_id
1 'polypeptide(L)'
;MLRKQQEKFPIRNIRVLGEDTNLVHVVFDIGDDVYDGYMTVTPPADGKGWLVAEGVMSVEFHVDKMSPELAKWITLFDQPIPSSRIAYIFPGYIGLGSANPNLIARSWNERPSGLMFILGEESVRPQIEVSDEGKKFIEDQLRAAVEECAKSPNSSPNCPNGRAYTPYFVEGTAKWRLEKLTDVRVYPINTETGAVDVSARAEFTVTGRGINRYAPDSDEVSIFMTATVDFTQDPPKFELKG
;
A
#
# COMPACT_ATOMS: atom_id res chain seq x y z
N MET A 1 19.69 -5.31 8.86
CA MET A 1 19.03 -4.17 9.50
C MET A 1 19.95 -2.95 9.63
N LEU A 2 20.94 -2.96 10.53
CA LEU A 2 21.83 -1.80 10.77
C LEU A 2 22.46 -1.20 9.50
N ARG A 3 22.96 -2.04 8.60
CA ARG A 3 23.50 -1.58 7.30
C ARG A 3 22.49 -0.76 6.49
N LYS A 4 21.24 -1.23 6.38
CA LYS A 4 20.15 -0.51 5.69
C LYS A 4 19.81 0.82 6.36
N GLN A 5 19.87 0.88 7.70
CA GLN A 5 19.66 2.11 8.45
C GLN A 5 20.77 3.13 8.16
N GLN A 6 22.04 2.71 8.18
CA GLN A 6 23.17 3.59 7.89
C GLN A 6 23.21 4.07 6.43
N GLU A 7 22.77 3.24 5.48
CA GLU A 7 22.64 3.63 4.08
C GLU A 7 21.57 4.73 3.88
N LYS A 8 20.43 4.61 4.57
CA LYS A 8 19.30 5.55 4.44
C LYS A 8 19.50 6.83 5.26
N PHE A 9 19.95 6.68 6.51
CA PHE A 9 20.07 7.71 7.52
C PHE A 9 21.39 7.51 8.30
N PRO A 10 22.53 7.92 7.73
CA PRO A 10 23.83 7.72 8.34
C PRO A 10 23.96 8.53 9.63
N ILE A 11 24.60 7.93 10.64
CA ILE A 11 24.93 8.62 11.90
C ILE A 11 26.31 9.27 11.76
N ARG A 12 26.42 10.59 12.01
CA ARG A 12 27.65 11.37 11.79
C ARG A 12 27.85 12.44 12.88
N ASN A 13 29.03 13.08 12.85
CA ASN A 13 29.33 14.27 13.66
C ASN A 13 29.04 14.16 15.17
N ILE A 14 29.27 12.97 15.73
CA ILE A 14 29.05 12.66 17.13
C ILE A 14 30.02 13.48 18.00
N ARG A 15 29.49 14.21 18.98
CA ARG A 15 30.21 15.05 19.93
C ARG A 15 29.66 14.83 21.33
N VAL A 16 30.53 14.74 22.32
CA VAL A 16 30.18 14.79 23.74
C VAL A 16 30.32 16.23 24.21
N LEU A 17 29.26 16.79 24.76
CA LEU A 17 29.24 18.17 25.27
C LEU A 17 29.39 18.25 26.79
N GLY A 18 29.10 17.16 27.51
CA GLY A 18 29.19 17.10 28.96
C GLY A 18 28.88 15.72 29.51
N GLU A 19 29.24 15.50 30.78
CA GLU A 19 29.05 14.25 31.51
C GLU A 19 28.58 14.58 32.93
N ASP A 20 27.57 13.87 33.42
CA ASP A 20 27.11 13.94 34.81
C ASP A 20 26.70 12.55 35.32
N THR A 21 27.46 12.03 36.29
CA THR A 21 27.18 10.78 37.00
C THR A 21 26.99 9.56 36.08
N ASN A 22 25.78 9.38 35.54
CA ASN A 22 25.36 8.31 34.64
C ASN A 22 24.74 8.83 33.34
N LEU A 23 24.90 10.12 33.01
CA LEU A 23 24.36 10.77 31.82
C LEU A 23 25.50 11.40 31.01
N VAL A 24 25.45 11.22 29.70
CA VAL A 24 26.37 11.84 28.75
C VAL A 24 25.57 12.71 27.80
N HIS A 25 25.84 14.02 27.78
CA HIS A 25 25.25 14.95 26.83
C HIS A 25 25.93 14.77 25.47
N VAL A 26 25.17 14.30 24.49
CA VAL A 26 25.66 14.01 23.13
C VAL A 26 24.91 14.83 22.09
N VAL A 27 25.65 15.26 21.08
CA VAL A 27 25.11 15.84 19.85
C VAL A 27 25.61 15.04 18.66
N PHE A 28 24.72 14.65 17.77
CA PHE A 28 25.04 13.86 16.60
C PHE A 28 24.01 14.07 15.50
N ASP A 29 24.37 13.71 14.27
CA ASP A 29 23.49 13.83 13.12
C ASP A 29 22.93 12.45 12.77
N ILE A 30 21.64 12.35 12.46
CA ILE A 30 21.06 11.19 11.77
C ILE A 30 20.49 11.67 10.43
N GLY A 31 21.10 11.25 9.32
CA GLY A 31 20.78 11.81 8.00
C GLY A 31 21.14 13.29 7.96
N ASP A 32 20.14 14.13 7.67
CA ASP A 32 20.29 15.60 7.60
C ASP A 32 19.83 16.31 8.87
N ASP A 33 19.30 15.57 9.86
CA ASP A 33 18.76 16.12 11.10
C ASP A 33 19.83 16.04 12.21
N VAL A 34 19.96 17.14 12.98
CA VAL A 34 20.86 17.25 14.14
C VAL A 34 20.07 16.93 15.40
N TYR A 35 20.63 16.07 16.25
CA TYR A 35 20.04 15.66 17.51
C TYR A 35 20.94 16.04 18.67
N ASP A 36 20.31 16.50 19.74
CA ASP A 36 20.92 16.94 20.99
C ASP A 36 20.16 16.30 22.14
N GLY A 37 20.86 15.54 22.98
CA GLY A 37 20.25 15.04 24.20
C GLY A 37 21.19 14.19 25.05
N TYR A 38 20.62 13.52 26.03
CA TYR A 38 21.37 12.82 27.07
C TYR A 38 21.25 11.31 26.90
N MET A 39 22.37 10.61 26.96
CA MET A 39 22.43 9.16 26.94
C MET A 39 22.76 8.65 28.34
N THR A 40 21.95 7.71 28.83
CA THR A 40 22.24 7.04 30.10
C THR A 40 23.33 5.99 29.89
N VAL A 41 24.36 6.04 30.73
CA VAL A 41 25.42 5.04 30.80
C VAL A 41 25.38 4.35 32.15
N THR A 42 25.64 3.05 32.17
CA THR A 42 25.76 2.27 33.39
C THR A 42 27.24 2.08 33.71
N PRO A 43 27.61 2.21 35.00
CA PRO A 43 28.99 2.01 35.43
C PRO A 43 29.46 0.59 35.10
N PRO A 44 30.76 0.41 34.84
CA PRO A 44 31.32 -0.89 34.52
C PRO A 44 31.00 -1.92 35.60
N ALA A 45 30.53 -3.10 35.21
CA ALA A 45 30.69 -4.28 36.04
C ALA A 45 32.13 -4.79 35.87
N ASP A 46 32.87 -4.93 36.98
CA ASP A 46 34.16 -5.65 37.05
C ASP A 46 35.14 -5.36 35.90
N GLY A 47 35.50 -4.09 35.68
CA GLY A 47 36.56 -3.69 34.76
C GLY A 47 36.21 -3.74 33.26
N LYS A 48 34.93 -3.91 32.89
CA LYS A 48 34.48 -4.06 31.48
C LYS A 48 34.12 -2.76 30.74
N GLY A 49 34.50 -1.59 31.27
CA GLY A 49 34.16 -0.29 30.69
C GLY A 49 32.69 0.11 30.90
N TRP A 50 32.36 1.37 30.60
CA TRP A 50 31.00 1.90 30.67
C TRP A 50 30.12 1.30 29.58
N LEU A 51 28.84 1.05 29.89
CA LEU A 51 27.86 0.53 28.93
C LEU A 51 26.75 1.53 28.69
N VAL A 52 26.28 1.66 27.46
CA VAL A 52 25.04 2.41 27.17
C VAL A 52 23.87 1.63 27.75
N ALA A 53 23.02 2.31 28.55
CA ALA A 53 21.88 1.67 29.21
C ALA A 53 20.86 1.13 28.20
N GLU A 54 20.65 1.86 27.09
CA GLU A 54 19.70 1.52 26.03
C GLU A 54 20.43 1.46 24.67
N GLY A 55 20.97 0.28 24.35
CA GLY A 55 21.63 0.03 23.05
C GLY A 55 20.65 -0.32 21.92
N VAL A 56 19.37 -0.51 22.25
CA VAL A 56 18.30 -0.88 21.33
C VAL A 56 17.05 -0.10 21.69
N MET A 57 16.22 0.17 20.68
CA MET A 57 14.91 0.79 20.82
C MET A 57 13.82 -0.25 20.58
N SER A 58 12.82 -0.27 21.45
CA SER A 58 11.59 -1.03 21.22
C SER A 58 10.69 -0.29 20.23
N VAL A 59 10.06 -1.02 19.32
CA VAL A 59 9.13 -0.48 18.33
C VAL A 59 7.83 -1.26 18.43
N GLU A 60 6.78 -0.59 18.87
CA GLU A 60 5.43 -1.14 18.95
C GLU A 60 4.65 -0.85 17.65
N PHE A 61 4.09 -1.89 17.04
CA PHE A 61 3.30 -1.80 15.81
C PHE A 61 1.80 -1.79 16.12
N HIS A 62 1.18 -0.63 15.87
CA HIS A 62 -0.25 -0.40 16.04
C HIS A 62 -1.01 -0.82 14.77
N VAL A 63 -1.29 -2.11 14.65
CA VAL A 63 -2.05 -2.76 13.55
C VAL A 63 -3.42 -3.28 14.01
N ASP A 64 -3.88 -2.90 15.19
CA ASP A 64 -5.13 -3.34 15.82
C ASP A 64 -6.39 -2.96 15.03
N LYS A 65 -6.34 -1.87 14.25
CA LYS A 65 -7.43 -1.41 13.37
C LYS A 65 -7.33 -1.93 11.93
N MET A 66 -6.43 -2.89 11.70
CA MET A 66 -6.20 -3.48 10.39
C MET A 66 -6.65 -4.94 10.41
N SER A 67 -7.12 -5.43 9.27
CA SER A 67 -7.42 -6.86 9.12
C SER A 67 -6.13 -7.67 9.38
N PRO A 68 -6.20 -8.79 10.13
CA PRO A 68 -5.02 -9.63 10.36
C PRO A 68 -4.36 -10.12 9.06
N GLU A 69 -5.18 -10.39 8.04
CA GLU A 69 -4.72 -10.84 6.73
C GLU A 69 -4.01 -9.74 5.94
N LEU A 70 -4.32 -8.47 6.17
CA LEU A 70 -3.58 -7.36 5.57
C LEU A 70 -2.31 -7.05 6.38
N ALA A 71 -2.39 -7.12 7.72
CA ALA A 71 -1.27 -6.86 8.61
C ALA A 71 -0.11 -7.85 8.43
N LYS A 72 -0.40 -9.11 8.04
CA LYS A 72 0.63 -10.13 7.77
C LYS A 72 1.59 -9.74 6.64
N TRP A 73 1.17 -8.84 5.74
CA TRP A 73 2.01 -8.36 4.65
C TRP A 73 3.04 -7.33 5.11
N ILE A 74 2.85 -6.69 6.26
CA ILE A 74 3.79 -5.68 6.75
C ILE A 74 5.09 -6.35 7.18
N THR A 75 6.18 -5.79 6.70
CA THR A 75 7.54 -6.20 7.03
C THR A 75 8.33 -5.06 7.67
N LEU A 76 9.25 -5.44 8.53
CA LEU A 76 10.30 -4.61 9.11
C LEU A 76 11.64 -5.10 8.53
N PHE A 77 12.28 -4.28 7.71
CA PHE A 77 13.52 -4.61 6.98
C PHE A 77 13.43 -5.93 6.19
N ASP A 78 12.33 -6.14 5.49
CA ASP A 78 11.99 -7.33 4.70
C ASP A 78 11.76 -8.60 5.54
N GLN A 79 11.57 -8.47 6.85
CA GLN A 79 11.18 -9.57 7.73
C GLN A 79 9.78 -9.33 8.28
N PRO A 80 8.95 -10.36 8.48
CA PRO A 80 7.63 -10.19 9.08
C PRO A 80 7.72 -9.49 10.44
N ILE A 81 6.74 -8.61 10.74
CA ILE A 81 6.66 -8.03 12.08
C ILE A 81 6.43 -9.13 13.14
N PRO A 82 7.01 -9.03 14.35
CA PRO A 82 6.81 -10.01 15.41
C PRO A 82 5.33 -10.15 15.79
N SER A 83 4.89 -11.36 16.16
CA SER A 83 3.52 -11.60 16.63
C SER A 83 3.18 -10.85 17.92
N SER A 84 4.20 -10.55 18.74
CA SER A 84 4.09 -9.68 19.91
C SER A 84 3.81 -8.22 19.56
N ARG A 85 3.94 -7.83 18.28
CA ARG A 85 3.89 -6.45 17.79
C ARG A 85 4.99 -5.54 18.35
N ILE A 86 5.98 -6.11 19.02
CA ILE A 86 7.13 -5.36 19.55
C ILE A 86 8.40 -5.93 18.93
N ALA A 87 9.15 -5.08 18.24
CA ALA A 87 10.50 -5.39 17.74
C ALA A 87 11.55 -4.57 18.48
N TYR A 88 12.74 -5.14 18.68
CA TYR A 88 13.89 -4.43 19.21
C TYR A 88 14.87 -4.17 18.07
N ILE A 89 15.12 -2.90 17.77
CA ILE A 89 15.99 -2.49 16.67
C ILE A 89 17.05 -1.50 17.15
N PHE A 90 18.12 -1.36 16.38
CA PHE A 90 19.04 -0.24 16.60
C PHE A 90 18.29 1.06 16.29
N PRO A 91 18.36 2.08 17.16
CA PRO A 91 17.57 3.29 16.95
C PRO A 91 18.00 4.06 15.68
N GLY A 92 17.02 4.64 14.99
CA GLY A 92 17.21 5.26 13.68
C GLY A 92 16.04 5.00 12.74
N TYR A 93 16.32 4.85 11.44
CA TYR A 93 15.31 4.56 10.42
C TYR A 93 14.51 3.28 10.72
N ILE A 94 13.20 3.31 10.52
CA ILE A 94 12.32 2.15 10.61
C ILE A 94 11.91 1.75 9.19
N GLY A 95 12.54 0.71 8.66
CA GLY A 95 12.32 0.26 7.29
C GLY A 95 11.07 -0.59 7.16
N LEU A 96 9.89 0.04 7.16
CA LEU A 96 8.65 -0.64 6.82
C LEU A 96 8.58 -0.95 5.32
N GLY A 97 8.01 -2.11 5.00
CA GLY A 97 7.75 -2.55 3.63
C GLY A 97 6.65 -3.60 3.57
N SER A 98 6.36 -4.12 2.39
CA SER A 98 5.33 -5.16 2.19
C SER A 98 5.93 -6.42 1.59
N ALA A 99 5.48 -7.60 2.04
CA ALA A 99 5.75 -8.88 1.39
C ALA A 99 4.81 -9.16 0.21
N ASN A 100 3.68 -8.44 0.10
CA ASN A 100 2.80 -8.49 -1.06
C ASN A 100 3.24 -7.43 -2.08
N PRO A 101 3.66 -7.81 -3.31
CA PRO A 101 4.15 -6.87 -4.30
C PRO A 101 3.09 -5.87 -4.76
N ASN A 102 1.81 -6.18 -4.58
CA ASN A 102 0.72 -5.28 -4.93
C ASN A 102 0.48 -4.18 -3.88
N LEU A 103 1.13 -4.24 -2.72
CA LEU A 103 0.96 -3.31 -1.62
C LEU A 103 2.28 -2.63 -1.25
N ILE A 104 2.18 -1.40 -0.76
CA ILE A 104 3.29 -0.69 -0.11
C ILE A 104 2.90 -0.48 1.35
N ALA A 105 3.80 -0.82 2.28
CA ALA A 105 3.64 -0.45 3.68
C ALA A 105 4.71 0.56 4.08
N ARG A 106 4.31 1.63 4.76
CA ARG A 106 5.21 2.74 5.16
C ARG A 106 4.78 3.36 6.48
N SER A 107 5.70 4.06 7.13
CA SER A 107 5.37 4.88 8.31
C SER A 107 4.81 6.22 7.85
N TRP A 108 3.88 6.81 8.61
CA TRP A 108 3.44 8.19 8.39
C TRP A 108 4.59 9.21 8.44
N ASN A 109 5.63 8.88 9.22
CA ASN A 109 6.87 9.65 9.26
C ASN A 109 8.05 8.70 9.02
N GLU A 110 8.75 8.89 7.89
CA GLU A 110 9.96 8.14 7.57
C GLU A 110 11.21 8.68 8.29
N ARG A 111 11.11 9.85 8.93
CA ARG A 111 12.23 10.44 9.64
C ARG A 111 12.48 9.73 10.97
N PRO A 112 13.75 9.46 11.31
CA PRO A 112 14.12 9.05 12.65
C PRO A 112 13.67 10.10 13.67
N SER A 113 12.92 9.69 14.68
CA SER A 113 12.68 10.49 15.88
C SER A 113 13.90 10.34 16.78
N GLY A 114 14.89 11.24 16.68
CA GLY A 114 16.08 11.13 17.55
C GLY A 114 15.80 11.45 19.02
N LEU A 115 14.62 11.98 19.37
CA LEU A 115 14.13 11.93 20.76
C LEU A 115 13.87 10.48 21.21
N MET A 116 13.43 9.62 20.30
CA MET A 116 13.06 8.24 20.59
C MET A 116 14.29 7.32 20.54
N PHE A 117 15.35 7.76 19.84
CA PHE A 117 16.71 7.26 20.06
C PHE A 117 17.13 7.40 21.54
N ILE A 118 16.75 8.48 22.21
CA ILE A 118 17.08 8.74 23.62
C ILE A 118 16.13 8.01 24.58
N LEU A 119 14.85 7.87 24.21
CA LEU A 119 13.83 7.25 25.06
C LEU A 119 13.74 5.73 24.92
N GLY A 120 14.40 5.13 23.93
CA GLY A 120 14.44 3.67 23.74
C GLY A 120 13.12 3.02 23.34
N GLU A 121 12.10 3.79 23.00
CA GLU A 121 10.77 3.30 22.63
C GLU A 121 10.18 4.11 21.46
N GLU A 122 9.47 3.46 20.53
CA GLU A 122 8.74 4.08 19.42
C GLU A 122 7.41 3.37 19.15
N SER A 123 6.38 4.14 18.77
CA SER A 123 5.09 3.62 18.37
C SER A 123 4.83 3.93 16.90
N VAL A 124 4.71 2.88 16.08
CA VAL A 124 4.49 3.02 14.64
C VAL A 124 3.08 2.59 14.28
N ARG A 125 2.41 3.40 13.47
CA ARG A 125 1.14 3.07 12.80
C ARG A 125 1.41 2.87 11.31
N PRO A 126 1.60 1.62 10.85
CA PRO A 126 1.84 1.35 9.44
C PRO A 126 0.68 1.84 8.57
N GLN A 127 1.01 2.46 7.45
CA GLN A 127 0.08 2.80 6.39
C GLN A 127 0.27 1.84 5.24
N ILE A 128 -0.84 1.34 4.69
CA ILE A 128 -0.85 0.46 3.54
C ILE A 128 -1.53 1.17 2.39
N GLU A 129 -0.92 1.06 1.21
CA GLU A 129 -1.43 1.61 -0.03
C GLU A 129 -1.26 0.60 -1.17
N VAL A 130 -2.04 0.77 -2.24
CA VAL A 130 -1.86 0.00 -3.47
C VAL A 130 -0.62 0.50 -4.20
N SER A 131 0.32 -0.40 -4.45
CA SER A 131 1.52 -0.15 -5.26
C SER A 131 1.19 0.13 -6.73
N ASP A 132 2.20 0.47 -7.52
CA ASP A 132 2.01 0.63 -8.97
C ASP A 132 1.78 -0.73 -9.65
N GLU A 133 2.41 -1.80 -9.16
CA GLU A 133 2.13 -3.19 -9.56
C GLU A 133 0.69 -3.57 -9.27
N GLY A 134 0.18 -3.20 -8.09
CA GLY A 134 -1.21 -3.44 -7.69
C GLY A 134 -2.21 -2.66 -8.55
N LYS A 135 -1.92 -1.40 -8.89
CA LYS A 135 -2.75 -0.62 -9.83
C LYS A 135 -2.77 -1.25 -11.22
N LYS A 136 -1.61 -1.70 -11.70
CA LYS A 136 -1.51 -2.42 -12.98
C LYS A 136 -2.31 -3.72 -12.98
N PHE A 137 -2.23 -4.50 -11.90
CA PHE A 137 -3.05 -5.70 -11.73
C PHE A 137 -4.55 -5.38 -11.82
N ILE A 138 -5.00 -4.31 -11.14
CA ILE A 138 -6.40 -3.85 -11.19
C ILE A 138 -6.80 -3.51 -12.63
N GLU A 139 -5.99 -2.73 -13.36
CA GLU A 139 -6.27 -2.33 -14.74
C GLU A 139 -6.36 -3.53 -15.69
N ASP A 140 -5.45 -4.50 -15.55
CA ASP A 140 -5.43 -5.72 -16.36
C ASP A 140 -6.66 -6.59 -16.09
N GLN A 141 -7.05 -6.78 -14.82
CA GLN A 141 -8.25 -7.53 -14.45
C GLN A 141 -9.53 -6.83 -14.92
N LEU A 142 -9.59 -5.51 -14.78
CA LEU A 142 -10.72 -4.71 -15.25
C LEU A 142 -10.88 -4.87 -16.77
N ARG A 143 -9.79 -4.71 -17.53
CA ARG A 143 -9.80 -4.91 -18.99
C ARG A 143 -10.27 -6.32 -19.36
N ALA A 144 -9.69 -7.35 -18.74
CA ALA A 144 -10.03 -8.73 -19.03
C ALA A 144 -11.52 -9.03 -18.76
N ALA A 145 -12.05 -8.54 -17.64
CA ALA A 145 -13.46 -8.74 -17.28
C ALA A 145 -14.40 -8.00 -18.25
N VAL A 146 -14.05 -6.78 -18.66
CA VAL A 146 -14.83 -5.98 -19.61
C VAL A 146 -14.80 -6.57 -21.02
N GLU A 147 -13.63 -7.05 -21.46
CA GLU A 147 -13.48 -7.75 -22.74
C GLU A 147 -14.25 -9.08 -22.77
N GLU A 148 -14.27 -9.82 -21.66
CA GLU A 148 -15.11 -11.01 -21.54
C GLU A 148 -16.60 -10.67 -21.66
N CYS A 149 -17.04 -9.59 -20.99
CA CYS A 149 -18.39 -9.08 -21.13
C CYS A 149 -18.74 -8.61 -22.56
N ALA A 150 -17.75 -8.16 -23.33
CA ALA A 150 -17.92 -7.77 -24.73
C ALA A 150 -18.17 -8.95 -25.68
N LYS A 151 -17.86 -10.19 -25.26
CA LYS A 151 -18.12 -11.39 -26.07
C LYS A 151 -19.60 -11.76 -26.14
N SER A 152 -20.45 -11.16 -25.31
CA SER A 152 -21.88 -11.43 -25.33
C SER A 152 -22.52 -10.95 -26.64
N PRO A 153 -23.32 -11.78 -27.34
CA PRO A 153 -24.02 -11.38 -28.55
C PRO A 153 -25.30 -10.56 -28.26
N ASN A 154 -25.63 -10.37 -26.98
CA ASN A 154 -26.88 -9.75 -26.55
C ASN A 154 -26.78 -8.22 -26.61
N SER A 155 -27.90 -7.56 -26.93
CA SER A 155 -28.01 -6.09 -26.87
C SER A 155 -28.07 -5.56 -25.44
N SER A 156 -28.38 -6.44 -24.47
CA SER A 156 -28.38 -6.16 -23.03
C SER A 156 -27.81 -7.35 -22.23
N PRO A 157 -26.48 -7.49 -22.12
CA PRO A 157 -25.86 -8.57 -21.38
C PRO A 157 -25.95 -8.40 -19.85
N ASN A 158 -25.90 -9.53 -19.10
CA ASN A 158 -25.74 -9.54 -17.63
C ASN A 158 -24.28 -9.20 -17.23
N CYS A 159 -23.84 -8.03 -17.67
CA CYS A 159 -22.52 -7.45 -17.47
C CYS A 159 -22.70 -5.93 -17.44
N PRO A 160 -21.68 -5.13 -17.06
CA PRO A 160 -21.82 -3.68 -17.01
C PRO A 160 -22.32 -3.07 -18.33
N ASN A 161 -22.00 -3.67 -19.48
CA ASN A 161 -22.47 -3.23 -20.79
C ASN A 161 -23.98 -3.41 -21.06
N GLY A 162 -24.70 -4.20 -20.27
CA GLY A 162 -26.17 -4.22 -20.29
C GLY A 162 -26.82 -2.89 -19.92
N ARG A 163 -26.09 -2.02 -19.22
CA ARG A 163 -26.56 -0.69 -18.80
C ARG A 163 -26.66 0.31 -19.95
N ALA A 164 -25.99 0.06 -21.09
CA ALA A 164 -25.99 0.97 -22.23
C ALA A 164 -27.27 0.94 -23.06
N TYR A 165 -28.21 0.01 -22.79
CA TYR A 165 -29.49 -0.19 -23.50
C TYR A 165 -29.49 0.31 -24.96
N THR A 166 -29.14 -0.58 -25.89
CA THR A 166 -29.08 -0.27 -27.34
C THR A 166 -30.29 -0.89 -28.07
N PRO A 167 -31.49 -0.27 -28.04
CA PRO A 167 -32.73 -0.88 -28.55
C PRO A 167 -32.78 -1.03 -30.08
N TYR A 168 -31.78 -0.51 -30.78
CA TYR A 168 -31.77 -0.43 -32.23
C TYR A 168 -31.33 -1.71 -32.92
N PHE A 169 -30.73 -2.66 -32.18
CA PHE A 169 -30.21 -3.90 -32.73
C PHE A 169 -31.13 -5.10 -32.43
N VAL A 170 -31.22 -6.03 -33.38
CA VAL A 170 -31.89 -7.31 -33.18
C VAL A 170 -31.12 -8.12 -32.12
N GLU A 171 -31.84 -8.64 -31.13
CA GLU A 171 -31.26 -9.45 -30.06
C GLU A 171 -30.43 -10.62 -30.61
N GLY A 172 -29.27 -10.88 -29.99
CA GLY A 172 -28.31 -11.91 -30.44
C GLY A 172 -27.46 -11.52 -31.66
N THR A 173 -27.56 -10.28 -32.16
CA THR A 173 -26.73 -9.79 -33.29
C THR A 173 -25.73 -8.72 -32.90
N ALA A 174 -25.76 -8.26 -31.66
CA ALA A 174 -24.87 -7.24 -31.16
C ALA A 174 -23.43 -7.78 -31.10
N LYS A 175 -22.48 -6.95 -31.50
CA LYS A 175 -21.05 -7.18 -31.35
C LYS A 175 -20.47 -5.97 -30.65
N TRP A 176 -20.03 -6.20 -29.42
CA TRP A 176 -19.41 -5.18 -28.59
C TRP A 176 -17.91 -5.21 -28.80
N ARG A 177 -17.31 -4.03 -29.01
CA ARG A 177 -15.86 -3.86 -29.06
C ARG A 177 -15.46 -2.81 -28.04
N LEU A 178 -14.62 -3.20 -27.09
CA LEU A 178 -14.00 -2.26 -26.16
C LEU A 178 -12.97 -1.43 -26.93
N GLU A 179 -13.16 -0.10 -26.97
CA GLU A 179 -12.19 0.81 -27.56
C GLU A 179 -11.12 1.17 -26.53
N LYS A 180 -11.55 1.56 -25.34
CA LYS A 180 -10.67 1.96 -24.24
C LYS A 180 -11.38 1.94 -22.89
N LEU A 181 -10.56 1.85 -21.85
CA LEU A 181 -10.95 2.22 -20.49
C LEU A 181 -10.50 3.66 -20.22
N THR A 182 -11.38 4.43 -19.61
CA THR A 182 -11.16 5.83 -19.23
C THR A 182 -11.56 6.03 -17.76
N ASP A 183 -11.11 7.14 -17.18
CA ASP A 183 -11.48 7.55 -15.81
C ASP A 183 -11.24 6.46 -14.74
N VAL A 184 -10.22 5.61 -14.92
CA VAL A 184 -9.86 4.58 -13.94
C VAL A 184 -9.40 5.26 -12.66
N ARG A 185 -10.15 5.04 -11.58
CA ARG A 185 -9.86 5.55 -10.25
C ARG A 185 -9.81 4.38 -9.26
N VAL A 186 -8.65 4.24 -8.65
CA VAL A 186 -8.40 3.31 -7.54
C VAL A 186 -8.57 4.09 -6.24
N TYR A 187 -9.52 3.69 -5.40
CA TYR A 187 -9.77 4.34 -4.11
C TYR A 187 -8.78 3.85 -3.04
N PRO A 188 -8.60 4.59 -1.93
CA PRO A 188 -7.78 4.12 -0.82
C PRO A 188 -8.25 2.75 -0.30
N ILE A 189 -7.30 1.90 0.07
CA ILE A 189 -7.60 0.60 0.67
C ILE A 189 -8.33 0.78 2.01
N ASN A 190 -9.43 0.05 2.19
CA ASN A 190 -10.05 -0.10 3.49
C ASN A 190 -9.19 -1.06 4.32
N THR A 191 -8.48 -0.56 5.32
CA THR A 191 -7.55 -1.37 6.12
C THR A 191 -8.24 -2.41 7.00
N GLU A 192 -9.52 -2.23 7.33
CA GLU A 192 -10.29 -3.18 8.13
C GLU A 192 -10.70 -4.42 7.33
N THR A 193 -10.93 -4.27 6.03
CA THR A 193 -11.37 -5.36 5.15
C THR A 193 -10.30 -5.82 4.17
N GLY A 194 -9.29 -4.99 3.89
CA GLY A 194 -8.32 -5.18 2.81
C GLY A 194 -8.88 -4.95 1.41
N ALA A 195 -10.12 -4.45 1.30
CA ALA A 195 -10.78 -4.19 0.03
C ALA A 195 -10.44 -2.79 -0.52
N VAL A 196 -10.32 -2.72 -1.83
CA VAL A 196 -10.16 -1.50 -2.61
C VAL A 196 -11.33 -1.41 -3.59
N ASP A 197 -12.09 -0.33 -3.52
CA ASP A 197 -13.06 -0.03 -4.56
C ASP A 197 -12.37 0.64 -5.74
N VAL A 198 -12.89 0.36 -6.93
CA VAL A 198 -12.39 0.87 -8.21
C VAL A 198 -13.58 1.37 -9.01
N SER A 199 -13.43 2.50 -9.68
CA SER A 199 -14.39 2.97 -10.68
C SER A 199 -13.70 3.22 -12.00
N ALA A 200 -14.40 2.96 -13.10
CA ALA A 200 -13.90 3.27 -14.43
C ALA A 200 -15.07 3.52 -15.40
N ARG A 201 -14.72 3.97 -16.60
CA ARG A 201 -15.60 3.97 -17.76
C ARG A 201 -15.03 3.09 -18.85
N ALA A 202 -15.90 2.32 -19.49
CA ALA A 202 -15.57 1.61 -20.72
C ALA A 202 -16.29 2.28 -21.89
N GLU A 203 -15.50 2.65 -22.88
CA GLU A 203 -15.98 3.15 -24.15
C GLU A 203 -16.09 1.97 -25.12
N PHE A 204 -17.30 1.71 -25.60
CA PHE A 204 -17.56 0.64 -26.54
C PHE A 204 -18.07 1.19 -27.87
N THR A 205 -17.72 0.50 -28.95
CA THR A 205 -18.50 0.51 -30.17
C THR A 205 -19.37 -0.75 -30.22
N VAL A 206 -20.65 -0.58 -30.49
CA VAL A 206 -21.61 -1.67 -30.71
C VAL A 206 -22.00 -1.68 -32.17
N THR A 207 -21.95 -2.85 -32.79
CA THR A 207 -22.48 -3.06 -34.14
C THR A 207 -23.49 -4.18 -34.13
N GLY A 208 -24.44 -4.19 -35.07
CA GLY A 208 -25.44 -5.24 -35.12
C GLY A 208 -26.38 -5.07 -36.28
N ARG A 209 -27.32 -6.02 -36.42
CA ARG A 209 -28.37 -5.89 -37.42
C ARG A 209 -29.47 -5.01 -36.85
N GLY A 210 -29.75 -3.89 -37.52
CA GLY A 210 -30.82 -2.97 -37.14
C GLY A 210 -32.20 -3.62 -37.11
N ILE A 211 -33.07 -3.23 -36.17
CA ILE A 211 -34.47 -3.69 -36.08
C ILE A 211 -35.34 -3.18 -37.25
N ASN A 212 -34.90 -2.14 -37.95
CA ASN A 212 -35.54 -1.57 -39.13
C ASN A 212 -34.51 -0.82 -39.99
N ARG A 213 -34.92 -0.31 -41.16
CA ARG A 213 -34.05 0.41 -42.11
C ARG A 213 -33.49 1.76 -41.61
N TYR A 214 -33.98 2.26 -40.49
CA TYR A 214 -33.58 3.54 -39.88
C TYR A 214 -32.66 3.35 -38.68
N ALA A 215 -32.49 2.12 -38.20
CA ALA A 215 -31.56 1.82 -37.13
C ALA A 215 -30.11 2.03 -37.63
N PRO A 216 -29.23 2.64 -36.83
CA PRO A 216 -27.83 2.80 -37.19
C PRO A 216 -27.12 1.44 -37.27
N ASP A 217 -26.11 1.33 -38.13
CA ASP A 217 -25.27 0.13 -38.25
C ASP A 217 -24.27 -0.01 -37.08
N SER A 218 -24.00 1.10 -36.38
CA SER A 218 -23.10 1.18 -35.23
C SER A 218 -23.55 2.24 -34.22
N ASP A 219 -23.24 2.03 -32.95
CA ASP A 219 -23.45 2.99 -31.85
C ASP A 219 -22.20 3.06 -30.96
N GLU A 220 -21.97 4.21 -30.33
CA GLU A 220 -20.87 4.44 -29.38
C GLU A 220 -21.45 4.67 -27.99
N VAL A 221 -21.01 3.87 -27.01
CA VAL A 221 -21.57 3.91 -25.67
C VAL A 221 -20.49 3.94 -24.61
N SER A 222 -20.66 4.85 -23.65
CA SER A 222 -19.81 4.98 -22.46
C SER A 222 -20.53 4.40 -21.25
N ILE A 223 -19.94 3.40 -20.61
CA ILE A 223 -20.53 2.69 -19.47
C ILE A 223 -19.68 2.91 -18.23
N PHE A 224 -20.30 3.49 -17.19
CA PHE A 224 -19.71 3.54 -15.87
C PHE A 224 -19.79 2.17 -15.17
N MET A 225 -18.66 1.75 -14.62
CA MET A 225 -18.50 0.48 -13.92
C MET A 225 -17.74 0.66 -12.62
N THR A 226 -18.03 -0.23 -11.69
CA THR A 226 -17.29 -0.34 -10.43
C THR A 226 -16.79 -1.76 -10.25
N ALA A 227 -15.70 -1.90 -9.51
CA ALA A 227 -15.15 -3.19 -9.11
C ALA A 227 -14.66 -3.09 -7.67
N THR A 228 -14.47 -4.24 -7.04
CA THR A 228 -13.80 -4.35 -5.75
C THR A 228 -12.65 -5.34 -5.88
N VAL A 229 -11.52 -5.01 -5.27
CA VAL A 229 -10.33 -5.86 -5.24
C VAL A 229 -9.91 -6.10 -3.81
N ASP A 230 -9.77 -7.36 -3.42
CA ASP A 230 -9.39 -7.78 -2.08
C ASP A 230 -7.90 -8.17 -2.06
N PHE A 231 -7.11 -7.41 -1.30
CA PHE A 231 -5.66 -7.58 -1.14
C PHE A 231 -5.26 -8.39 0.10
N THR A 232 -6.22 -8.99 0.83
CA THR A 232 -5.93 -9.90 1.96
C THR A 232 -5.26 -11.21 1.53
N GLN A 233 -5.27 -11.50 0.23
CA GLN A 233 -4.71 -12.69 -0.39
C GLN A 233 -3.81 -12.34 -1.59
N ASP A 234 -2.96 -13.30 -1.95
CA ASP A 234 -2.09 -13.24 -3.12
C ASP A 234 -2.28 -14.52 -3.96
N PRO A 235 -2.79 -14.45 -5.20
CA PRO A 235 -3.17 -13.23 -5.92
C PRO A 235 -4.41 -12.52 -5.33
N PRO A 236 -4.53 -11.19 -5.49
CA PRO A 236 -5.69 -10.44 -5.05
C PRO A 236 -6.98 -10.93 -5.72
N LYS A 237 -8.10 -10.91 -5.01
CA LYS A 237 -9.40 -11.30 -5.57
C LYS A 237 -10.05 -10.11 -6.26
N PHE A 238 -10.34 -10.22 -7.56
CA PHE A 238 -11.04 -9.17 -8.32
C PHE A 238 -12.52 -9.53 -8.52
N GLU A 239 -13.41 -8.54 -8.35
CA GLU A 239 -14.84 -8.68 -8.59
C GLU A 239 -15.40 -7.43 -9.30
N LEU A 240 -15.87 -7.59 -10.53
CA LEU A 240 -16.57 -6.54 -11.29
C LEU A 240 -18.03 -6.44 -10.81
N LYS A 241 -18.47 -5.26 -10.43
CA LYS A 241 -19.86 -5.00 -10.02
C LYS A 241 -20.69 -4.58 -11.24
N GLY A 242 -21.62 -5.45 -11.62
CA GLY A 242 -22.60 -5.28 -12.71
C GLY A 242 -23.75 -4.35 -12.36
#